data_AF-A0A4V1SP33-F1
#
_entry.id   AF-A0A4V1SP33-F1
#
_cell.length_a   1.000
_cell.length_b   1.000
_cell.length_c   1.000
_cell.angle_alpha   90.00
_cell.angle_beta   90.00
_cell.angle_gamma   90.00
#
_symmetry.space_group_name_H-M   'P 1'
#
loop_
_entity.id
_entity.type
_entity.pdbx_description
1 polymer ?
#
loop_
_entity_poly.entity_id
_entity_poly.type
_entity_poly.pdbx_seq_one_letter_code
_entity_poly.pdbx_strand_id
1 'polypeptide(L)'
;MHFRNCILFFALLLTLQACKTGASTVPELAAILFESLQQQNQENFFKTVPKKAEYEAAYANFYVRDYEDKTQMRKDAKDKAAAMHVNLANNFKQLISDGKEKQIDWKNTKIRDLKYSTKDRKEGFQETKVRMILETGIDKNVVLFDAIQYEKRWFIVENLRWEE
;
A
#
# COMPACT_ATOMS: atom_id res chain seq x y z
N MET A 1 21.87 11.44 52.80
CA MET A 1 21.09 12.37 51.97
C MET A 1 21.08 11.87 50.55
N HIS A 2 19.90 11.86 49.94
CA HIS A 2 19.53 11.08 48.77
C HIS A 2 20.15 11.59 47.47
N PHE A 3 20.90 10.72 46.77
CA PHE A 3 21.05 10.80 45.32
C PHE A 3 20.19 9.71 44.68
N ARG A 4 18.90 10.01 44.60
CA ARG A 4 17.89 9.20 43.92
C ARG A 4 17.06 10.22 43.17
N ASN A 5 17.28 10.34 41.86
CA ASN A 5 16.32 10.82 40.86
C ASN A 5 17.05 11.14 39.55
N CYS A 6 16.33 10.97 38.45
CA CYS A 6 16.67 11.32 37.06
C CYS A 6 17.30 10.24 36.18
N ILE A 7 16.86 8.98 36.31
CA ILE A 7 16.90 8.02 35.18
C ILE A 7 15.50 7.43 34.98
N LEU A 8 14.52 8.26 34.64
CA LEU A 8 13.17 7.79 34.27
C LEU A 8 12.45 8.77 33.32
N PHE A 9 13.19 9.46 32.46
CA PHE A 9 12.62 10.39 31.47
C PHE A 9 13.06 10.17 30.02
N PHE A 10 13.71 9.03 29.73
CA PHE A 10 14.17 8.70 28.37
C PHE A 10 13.41 7.55 27.69
N ALA A 11 12.42 6.96 28.37
CA ALA A 11 11.65 5.82 27.85
C ALA A 11 10.27 6.20 27.29
N LEU A 12 9.89 7.49 27.28
CA LEU A 12 8.52 7.92 26.93
C LEU A 12 8.41 8.74 25.64
N LEU A 13 9.46 8.77 24.80
CA LEU A 13 9.47 9.54 23.54
C LEU A 13 9.50 8.68 22.27
N LEU A 14 9.32 7.36 22.38
CA LEU A 14 9.40 6.41 21.26
C LEU A 14 8.08 5.70 20.87
N THR A 15 6.94 6.03 21.47
CA THR A 15 5.68 5.28 21.20
C THR A 15 4.54 6.11 20.60
N LEU A 16 4.81 7.34 20.15
CA LEU A 16 3.80 8.19 19.50
C LEU A 16 4.27 8.69 18.13
N GLN A 17 4.96 7.84 17.35
CA GLN A 17 4.73 7.92 15.91
C GLN A 17 3.31 7.42 15.69
N ALA A 18 2.35 8.34 15.60
CA ALA A 18 1.06 8.06 15.01
C ALA A 18 1.33 7.22 13.75
N CYS A 19 0.84 5.99 13.72
CA CYS A 19 0.96 5.08 12.59
C CYS A 19 0.26 5.75 11.40
N LYS A 20 0.99 6.61 10.69
CA LYS A 20 0.50 7.31 9.50
C LYS A 20 0.45 6.26 8.41
N THR A 21 -0.76 5.94 7.97
CA THR A 21 -1.00 5.12 6.80
C THR A 21 -0.60 5.87 5.52
N GLY A 22 -0.43 5.12 4.45
CA GLY A 22 0.07 5.58 3.15
C GLY A 22 1.56 5.89 3.14
N ALA A 23 2.04 6.37 1.99
CA ALA A 23 3.42 6.82 1.76
C ALA A 23 3.42 8.26 1.24
N SER A 24 4.53 8.99 1.34
CA SER A 24 4.63 10.37 0.81
C SER A 24 4.83 10.39 -0.70
N THR A 25 5.38 9.30 -1.27
CA THR A 25 5.66 9.17 -2.71
C THR A 25 5.37 7.75 -3.22
N VAL A 26 5.22 7.58 -4.54
CA VAL A 26 5.05 6.26 -5.17
C VAL A 26 6.27 5.35 -4.95
N PRO A 27 7.53 5.83 -5.04
CA PRO A 27 8.70 5.03 -4.67
C PRO A 27 8.72 4.57 -3.21
N GLU A 28 8.34 5.45 -2.27
CA GLU A 28 8.21 5.07 -0.85
C GLU A 28 7.13 4.01 -0.66
N LEU A 29 6.00 4.12 -1.36
CA LEU A 29 4.92 3.13 -1.32
C LEU A 29 5.42 1.75 -1.80
N ALA A 30 6.14 1.73 -2.92
CA ALA A 30 6.73 0.50 -3.47
C ALA A 30 7.78 -0.10 -2.53
N ALA A 31 8.59 0.73 -1.87
CA ALA A 31 9.58 0.27 -0.90
C ALA A 31 8.92 -0.40 0.33
N ILE A 32 7.85 0.19 0.87
CA ILE A 32 7.12 -0.41 2.01
C ILE A 32 6.46 -1.73 1.59
N LEU A 33 5.85 -1.81 0.40
CA LEU A 33 5.31 -3.05 -0.14
C LEU A 33 6.41 -4.11 -0.27
N PHE A 34 7.55 -3.75 -0.84
CA PHE A 34 8.67 -4.66 -1.02
C PHE A 34 9.23 -5.18 0.31
N GLU A 35 9.44 -4.30 1.28
CA GLU A 35 9.84 -4.68 2.64
C GLU A 35 8.84 -5.64 3.27
N SER A 36 7.55 -5.37 3.09
CA SER A 36 6.47 -6.23 3.60
C SER A 36 6.51 -7.62 2.96
N LEU A 37 6.77 -7.72 1.65
CA LEU A 37 6.96 -9.00 0.97
C LEU A 37 8.19 -9.74 1.48
N GLN A 38 9.33 -9.05 1.63
CA GLN A 38 10.58 -9.64 2.14
C GLN A 38 10.42 -10.21 3.55
N GLN A 39 9.74 -9.47 4.42
CA GLN A 39 9.48 -9.85 5.81
C GLN A 39 8.26 -10.77 5.96
N GLN A 40 7.50 -11.01 4.89
CA GLN A 40 6.18 -11.65 4.91
C GLN A 40 5.25 -11.02 5.96
N ASN A 41 5.38 -9.71 6.15
CA ASN A 41 4.74 -8.96 7.22
C ASN A 41 3.47 -8.25 6.72
N GLN A 42 2.32 -8.90 6.93
CA GLN A 42 1.03 -8.37 6.52
C GLN A 42 0.64 -7.09 7.28
N GLU A 43 1.09 -6.91 8.52
CA GLU A 43 0.84 -5.68 9.28
C GLU A 43 1.56 -4.48 8.67
N ASN A 44 2.81 -4.66 8.23
CA ASN A 44 3.54 -3.62 7.51
C ASN A 44 2.88 -3.30 6.16
N PHE A 45 2.39 -4.33 5.45
CA PHE A 45 1.64 -4.14 4.22
C PHE A 45 0.39 -3.27 4.44
N PHE A 46 -0.37 -3.49 5.51
CA PHE A 46 -1.57 -2.71 5.78
C PHE A 46 -1.31 -1.21 6.06
N LYS A 47 -0.06 -0.81 6.33
CA LYS A 47 0.30 0.62 6.35
C LYS A 47 0.18 1.27 4.98
N THR A 48 0.26 0.50 3.89
CA THR A 48 0.14 0.97 2.50
C THR A 48 -1.31 0.98 1.99
N VAL A 49 -2.24 0.39 2.74
CA VAL A 49 -3.64 0.24 2.35
C VAL A 49 -4.46 1.37 3.00
N PRO A 50 -5.39 2.01 2.27
CA PRO A 50 -6.21 3.05 2.87
C PRO A 50 -7.22 2.43 3.83
N LYS A 51 -7.49 3.13 4.93
CA LYS A 51 -8.59 2.79 5.84
C LYS A 51 -9.91 2.92 5.09
N LYS A 52 -10.95 2.27 5.61
CA LYS A 52 -12.29 2.27 5.01
C LYS A 52 -12.79 3.66 4.60
N ALA A 53 -12.71 4.65 5.49
CA ALA A 53 -13.17 6.01 5.20
C ALA A 53 -12.32 6.70 4.10
N GLU A 54 -11.01 6.50 4.11
CA GLU A 54 -10.09 7.02 3.08
C GLU A 54 -10.40 6.39 1.72
N TYR A 55 -10.68 5.08 1.69
CA TYR A 55 -11.08 4.39 0.47
C TYR A 55 -12.46 4.79 -0.02
N GLU A 56 -13.47 4.91 0.86
CA GLU A 56 -14.81 5.38 0.46
C GLU A 56 -14.74 6.79 -0.16
N ALA A 57 -13.97 7.69 0.47
CA ALA A 57 -13.73 9.02 -0.04
C ALA A 57 -12.97 9.00 -1.37
N ALA A 58 -11.93 8.19 -1.49
CA ALA A 58 -11.23 8.02 -2.75
C ALA A 58 -12.17 7.45 -3.83
N TYR A 59 -12.86 6.35 -3.56
CA TYR A 59 -13.72 5.68 -4.51
C TYR A 59 -14.80 6.60 -5.06
N ALA A 60 -15.46 7.36 -4.17
CA ALA A 60 -16.46 8.36 -4.51
C ALA A 60 -15.90 9.58 -5.28
N ASN A 61 -14.58 9.72 -5.43
CA ASN A 61 -13.96 10.78 -6.22
C ASN A 61 -13.29 10.25 -7.49
N PHE A 62 -12.80 9.00 -7.49
CA PHE A 62 -12.07 8.38 -8.60
C PHE A 62 -12.99 7.72 -9.64
N TYR A 63 -14.03 6.99 -9.22
CA TYR A 63 -14.83 6.13 -10.12
C TYR A 63 -16.17 6.76 -10.53
N VAL A 64 -16.34 8.06 -10.32
CA VAL A 64 -17.64 8.78 -10.37
C VAL A 64 -17.97 9.38 -11.75
N ARG A 65 -17.30 8.93 -12.82
CA ARG A 65 -17.71 9.31 -14.17
C ARG A 65 -18.88 8.50 -14.74
N ASP A 66 -19.22 7.35 -14.14
CA ASP A 66 -20.14 6.38 -14.76
C ASP A 66 -21.47 6.16 -14.02
N TYR A 67 -21.78 6.96 -12.98
CA TYR A 67 -23.02 6.78 -12.19
C TYR A 67 -23.95 8.00 -12.27
N GLU A 68 -25.14 7.80 -12.83
CA GLU A 68 -26.21 8.81 -12.87
C GLU A 68 -26.86 9.02 -11.47
N ASP A 69 -26.85 8.00 -10.60
CA ASP A 69 -27.44 8.04 -9.25
C ASP A 69 -26.38 8.05 -8.12
N LYS A 70 -26.40 9.14 -7.33
CA LYS A 70 -25.53 9.35 -6.16
C LYS A 70 -25.80 8.38 -5.01
N THR A 71 -26.99 7.79 -4.91
CA THR A 71 -27.36 6.85 -3.85
C THR A 71 -26.73 5.48 -4.11
N GLN A 72 -26.89 4.97 -5.33
CA GLN A 72 -26.22 3.73 -5.76
C GLN A 72 -24.70 3.86 -5.68
N MET A 73 -24.15 5.01 -6.06
CA MET A 73 -22.71 5.31 -5.93
C MET A 73 -22.19 5.14 -4.49
N ARG A 74 -22.90 5.71 -3.50
CA ARG A 74 -22.48 5.61 -2.09
C ARG A 74 -22.55 4.16 -1.58
N LYS A 75 -23.53 3.40 -2.05
CA LYS A 75 -23.66 1.98 -1.73
C LYS A 75 -22.49 1.18 -2.30
N ASP A 76 -22.18 1.35 -3.58
CA ASP A 76 -21.07 0.65 -4.24
C ASP A 76 -19.71 1.02 -3.64
N ALA A 77 -19.51 2.29 -3.29
CA ALA A 77 -18.30 2.74 -2.59
C ALA A 77 -18.10 2.01 -1.27
N LYS A 78 -19.18 1.89 -0.47
CA LYS A 78 -19.16 1.21 0.83
C LYS A 78 -18.91 -0.29 0.69
N ASP A 79 -19.57 -0.93 -0.27
CA ASP A 79 -19.44 -2.37 -0.52
C ASP A 79 -18.03 -2.71 -1.02
N LYS A 80 -17.49 -1.90 -1.95
CA LYS A 80 -16.10 -2.05 -2.41
C LYS A 80 -15.09 -1.74 -1.32
N ALA A 81 -15.32 -0.74 -0.47
CA ALA A 81 -14.43 -0.45 0.66
C ALA A 81 -14.32 -1.63 1.63
N ALA A 82 -15.44 -2.31 1.90
CA ALA A 82 -15.46 -3.50 2.73
C ALA A 82 -14.70 -4.67 2.08
N ALA A 83 -14.88 -4.88 0.77
CA ALA A 83 -14.21 -5.94 0.04
C ALA A 83 -12.71 -5.67 -0.20
N MET A 84 -12.31 -4.41 -0.38
CA MET A 84 -10.94 -4.03 -0.76
C MET A 84 -9.90 -4.54 0.24
N HIS A 85 -10.10 -4.30 1.53
CA HIS A 85 -9.12 -4.71 2.55
C HIS A 85 -8.91 -6.24 2.56
N VAL A 86 -9.99 -7.00 2.36
CA VAL A 86 -9.95 -8.48 2.26
C VAL A 86 -9.27 -8.90 0.97
N ASN A 87 -9.61 -8.29 -0.16
CA ASN A 87 -9.03 -8.61 -1.47
C ASN A 87 -7.53 -8.32 -1.50
N LEU A 88 -7.10 -7.15 -1.01
CA LEU A 88 -5.68 -6.79 -0.92
C LEU A 88 -4.91 -7.70 0.02
N ALA A 89 -5.50 -8.11 1.15
CA ALA A 89 -4.89 -9.09 2.03
C ALA A 89 -4.70 -10.46 1.36
N ASN A 90 -5.71 -10.91 0.60
CA ASN A 90 -5.63 -12.17 -0.15
C ASN A 90 -4.60 -12.07 -1.27
N ASN A 91 -4.58 -10.98 -2.02
CA ASN A 91 -3.60 -10.73 -3.08
C ASN A 91 -2.16 -10.68 -2.54
N PHE A 92 -1.94 -10.07 -1.37
CA PHE A 92 -0.64 -10.07 -0.71
C PHE A 92 -0.19 -11.49 -0.33
N LYS A 93 -1.10 -12.30 0.22
CA LYS A 93 -0.83 -13.71 0.51
C LYS A 93 -0.55 -14.52 -0.75
N GLN A 94 -1.29 -14.25 -1.84
CA GLN A 94 -1.08 -14.89 -3.13
C GLN A 94 0.31 -14.55 -3.69
N LEU A 95 0.71 -13.28 -3.67
CA LEU A 95 2.06 -12.85 -4.07
C LEU A 95 3.16 -13.62 -3.34
N ILE A 96 3.00 -13.82 -2.02
CA ILE A 96 3.95 -14.61 -1.21
C ILE A 96 3.93 -16.08 -1.62
N SER A 97 2.74 -16.67 -1.82
CA SER A 97 2.60 -18.07 -2.25
C SER A 97 3.26 -18.32 -3.60
N ASP A 98 2.88 -17.53 -4.61
CA ASP A 98 3.44 -17.58 -5.96
C ASP A 98 4.94 -17.29 -5.96
N GLY A 99 5.41 -16.40 -5.07
CA GLY A 99 6.83 -16.12 -4.90
C GLY A 99 7.62 -17.34 -4.43
N LYS A 100 7.02 -18.24 -3.65
CA LYS A 100 7.63 -19.53 -3.27
C LYS A 100 7.67 -20.49 -4.45
N GLU A 101 6.59 -20.55 -5.25
CA GLU A 101 6.53 -21.38 -6.46
C GLU A 101 7.56 -20.93 -7.50
N LYS A 102 7.75 -19.62 -7.63
CA LYS A 102 8.79 -18.98 -8.46
C LYS A 102 10.20 -19.01 -7.83
N GLN A 103 10.37 -19.66 -6.68
CA GLN A 103 11.64 -19.81 -5.96
C GLN A 103 12.37 -18.48 -5.69
N ILE A 104 11.63 -17.41 -5.40
CA ILE A 104 12.20 -16.09 -5.14
C ILE A 104 12.98 -16.10 -3.82
N ASP A 105 14.28 -15.85 -3.90
CA ASP A 105 15.11 -15.57 -2.74
C ASP A 105 14.91 -14.12 -2.30
N TRP A 106 13.88 -13.89 -1.46
CA TRP A 106 13.54 -12.58 -0.94
C TRP A 106 14.69 -11.88 -0.20
N LYS A 107 15.64 -12.63 0.37
CA LYS A 107 16.78 -12.05 1.11
C LYS A 107 17.76 -11.35 0.16
N ASN A 108 17.97 -11.92 -1.02
CA ASN A 108 18.89 -11.39 -2.03
C ASN A 108 18.19 -10.58 -3.12
N THR A 109 16.84 -10.59 -3.14
CA THR A 109 16.04 -9.81 -4.07
C THR A 109 16.20 -8.31 -3.81
N LYS A 110 16.18 -7.51 -4.87
CA LYS A 110 16.19 -6.04 -4.80
C LYS A 110 15.19 -5.44 -5.80
N ILE A 111 14.70 -4.24 -5.51
CA ILE A 111 14.02 -3.41 -6.52
C ILE A 111 15.08 -2.94 -7.51
N ARG A 112 14.96 -3.38 -8.77
CA ARG A 112 15.85 -2.97 -9.86
C ARG A 112 15.39 -1.68 -10.50
N ASP A 113 14.09 -1.57 -10.75
CA ASP A 113 13.48 -0.45 -11.44
C ASP A 113 12.02 -0.31 -11.03
N LEU A 114 11.49 0.90 -11.15
CA LEU A 114 10.12 1.23 -10.81
C LEU A 114 9.53 2.08 -11.93
N LYS A 115 8.60 1.50 -12.69
CA LYS A 115 7.90 2.21 -13.76
C LYS A 115 6.50 2.56 -13.32
N TYR A 116 6.16 3.84 -13.45
CA TYR A 116 4.83 4.33 -13.13
C TYR A 116 4.51 5.61 -13.90
N SER A 117 3.23 5.84 -14.15
CA SER A 117 2.74 7.06 -14.76
C SER A 117 1.59 7.61 -13.93
N THR A 118 1.80 8.77 -13.32
CA THR A 118 0.76 9.46 -12.57
C THR A 118 -0.21 10.15 -13.51
N LYS A 119 -1.51 9.99 -13.25
CA LYS A 119 -2.58 10.73 -13.92
C LYS A 119 -3.30 11.58 -12.89
N ASP A 120 -3.42 12.86 -13.19
CA ASP A 120 -4.26 13.76 -12.41
C ASP A 120 -5.73 13.44 -12.65
N ARG A 121 -6.50 13.48 -11.56
CA ARG A 121 -7.95 13.35 -11.53
C ARG A 121 -8.56 14.65 -11.00
N LYS A 122 -9.90 14.69 -10.95
CA LYS A 122 -10.61 15.85 -10.40
C LYS A 122 -10.27 16.05 -8.92
N GLU A 123 -10.50 17.26 -8.41
CA GLU A 123 -10.37 17.60 -6.99
C GLU A 123 -8.97 17.38 -6.39
N GLY A 124 -7.92 17.40 -7.23
CA GLY A 124 -6.53 17.27 -6.78
C GLY A 124 -6.12 15.85 -6.43
N PHE A 125 -6.93 14.86 -6.80
CA PHE A 125 -6.60 13.44 -6.67
C PHE A 125 -5.64 13.00 -7.77
N GLN A 126 -4.75 12.06 -7.46
CA GLN A 126 -3.85 11.45 -8.43
C GLN A 126 -3.97 9.94 -8.38
N GLU A 127 -3.93 9.28 -9.53
CA GLU A 127 -3.79 7.83 -9.61
C GLU A 127 -2.48 7.46 -10.31
N THR A 128 -2.00 6.27 -10.04
CA THR A 128 -0.87 5.72 -10.76
C THR A 128 -1.01 4.21 -10.89
N LYS A 129 -0.56 3.67 -12.02
CA LYS A 129 -0.32 2.24 -12.19
C LYS A 129 1.17 2.01 -12.00
N VAL A 130 1.53 1.10 -11.11
CA VAL A 130 2.92 0.85 -10.74
C VAL A 130 3.34 -0.54 -11.20
N ARG A 131 4.53 -0.59 -11.79
CA ARG A 131 5.21 -1.79 -12.24
C ARG A 131 6.58 -1.83 -11.54
N MET A 132 6.65 -2.59 -10.45
CA MET A 132 7.84 -2.77 -9.63
C MET A 132 8.64 -3.96 -10.16
N ILE A 133 9.82 -3.69 -10.71
CA ILE A 133 10.68 -4.70 -11.33
C ILE A 133 11.69 -5.17 -10.28
N LEU A 134 11.63 -6.46 -9.96
CA LEU A 134 12.47 -7.14 -8.99
C LEU A 134 13.57 -7.93 -9.70
N GLU A 135 14.77 -7.86 -9.16
CA GLU A 135 15.88 -8.73 -9.51
C GLU A 135 15.98 -9.83 -8.44
N THR A 136 15.60 -11.06 -8.80
CA THR A 136 15.42 -12.17 -7.82
C THR A 136 16.53 -13.22 -7.90
N GLY A 137 17.67 -12.90 -8.53
CA GLY A 137 18.82 -13.79 -8.73
C GLY A 137 18.64 -14.85 -9.83
N ILE A 138 17.41 -15.37 -9.99
CA ILE A 138 17.05 -16.35 -11.03
C ILE A 138 16.56 -15.64 -12.29
N ASP A 139 15.65 -14.66 -12.12
CA ASP A 139 14.97 -13.98 -13.21
C ASP A 139 14.57 -12.55 -12.82
N LYS A 140 14.02 -11.83 -13.80
CA LYS A 140 13.28 -10.60 -13.55
C LYS A 140 11.84 -10.95 -13.26
N ASN A 141 11.37 -10.58 -12.08
CA ASN A 141 9.97 -10.70 -11.72
C ASN A 141 9.37 -9.30 -11.57
N VAL A 142 8.08 -9.17 -11.86
CA VAL A 142 7.42 -7.87 -11.86
C VAL A 142 6.16 -7.95 -11.01
N VAL A 143 6.03 -7.03 -10.07
CA VAL A 143 4.82 -6.83 -9.28
C VAL A 143 4.07 -5.62 -9.81
N LEU A 144 2.79 -5.81 -10.08
CA LEU A 144 1.86 -4.76 -10.51
C LEU A 144 0.99 -4.35 -9.33
N PHE A 145 0.68 -3.07 -9.23
CA PHE A 145 -0.38 -2.56 -8.36
C PHE A 145 -0.87 -1.17 -8.80
N ASP A 146 -2.13 -0.88 -8.49
CA ASP A 146 -2.71 0.45 -8.67
C ASP A 146 -2.69 1.21 -7.35
N ALA A 147 -2.33 2.48 -7.43
CA ALA A 147 -2.23 3.36 -6.27
C ALA A 147 -2.90 4.72 -6.52
N ILE A 148 -3.34 5.34 -5.44
CA ILE A 148 -3.99 6.65 -5.44
C ILE A 148 -3.33 7.56 -4.42
N GLN A 149 -3.40 8.87 -4.66
CA GLN A 149 -3.03 9.89 -3.69
C GLN A 149 -4.29 10.48 -3.05
N TYR A 150 -4.41 10.40 -1.72
CA TYR A 150 -5.43 11.04 -0.90
C TYR A 150 -4.72 11.86 0.19
N GLU A 151 -5.09 13.14 0.37
CA GLU A 151 -4.46 14.05 1.36
C GLU A 151 -2.92 14.03 1.34
N LYS A 152 -2.32 14.06 0.14
CA LYS A 152 -0.85 14.01 -0.10
C LYS A 152 -0.19 12.69 0.33
N ARG A 153 -0.96 11.63 0.57
CA ARG A 153 -0.47 10.28 0.89
C ARG A 153 -0.88 9.30 -0.19
N TRP A 154 0.04 8.42 -0.58
CA TRP A 154 -0.14 7.38 -1.57
C TRP A 154 -0.57 6.07 -0.91
N PHE A 155 -1.54 5.39 -1.51
CA PHE A 155 -2.10 4.15 -1.01
C PHE A 155 -2.28 3.13 -2.14
N ILE A 156 -2.07 1.85 -1.86
CA ILE A 156 -2.41 0.74 -2.75
C ILE A 156 -3.90 0.48 -2.65
N VAL A 157 -4.57 0.39 -3.79
CA VAL A 157 -6.03 0.18 -3.84
C VAL A 157 -6.43 -1.11 -4.53
N GLU A 158 -5.78 -1.46 -5.65
CA GLU A 158 -6.23 -2.56 -6.51
C GLU A 158 -5.07 -3.19 -7.29
N ASN A 159 -5.36 -4.28 -8.01
CA ASN A 159 -4.46 -4.91 -8.98
C ASN A 159 -3.10 -5.34 -8.45
N LEU A 160 -2.98 -5.60 -7.14
CA LEU A 160 -1.79 -6.19 -6.53
C LEU A 160 -1.60 -7.63 -7.01
N ARG A 161 -0.65 -7.88 -7.92
CA ARG A 161 -0.37 -9.22 -8.48
C ARG A 161 1.01 -9.31 -9.12
N TRP A 162 1.45 -10.53 -9.43
CA TRP A 162 2.56 -10.74 -10.37
C TRP A 162 2.13 -10.33 -11.78
N GLU A 163 3.07 -9.86 -12.58
CA GLU A 163 2.91 -9.80 -14.02
C GLU A 163 3.02 -11.22 -14.60
N GLU A 164 2.05 -11.58 -15.43
CA GLU A 164 1.99 -12.85 -16.17
C GLU A 164 2.88 -12.83 -17.42
#